data_AF-A0A9Q0P184-F1
#
_entry.id   AF-A0A9Q0P184-F1
#
_cell.length_a   1.000
_cell.length_b   1.000
_cell.length_c   1.000
_cell.angle_alpha   90.00
_cell.angle_beta   90.00
_cell.angle_gamma   90.00
#
_symmetry.space_group_name_H-M   'P 1'
#
loop_
_entity.id
_entity.type
_entity.pdbx_description
1 polymer ?
#
loop_
_entity_poly.entity_id
_entity_poly.type
_entity_poly.pdbx_seq_one_letter_code
_entity_poly.pdbx_strand_id
1 'polypeptide(L)'
;MRACSSLDSWRQHIGSKNPRLGNCKSILDSLVDSLTLPKVKNSAKGKVLMRAMYGVKVQTVFVCSVFASAFSVDSENLLDLDVPSTISWAQAYSDLQTTVNGEIRDVFSRGKFTFLKELVEVDAAVNNLYPMVQDGMRPTEMEAFISSFFRFGRESRKTISSARCSCQGSRWLFQNSFKWA
;
A
#
# COMPACT_ATOMS: atom_id res chain seq x y z
N MET A 1 -4.23 -23.96 -25.91
CA MET A 1 -5.36 -23.80 -24.94
C MET A 1 -4.92 -23.47 -23.52
N ARG A 2 -4.00 -24.21 -22.87
CA ARG A 2 -3.59 -23.94 -21.46
C ARG A 2 -3.03 -22.53 -21.20
N ALA A 3 -2.26 -21.97 -22.13
CA ALA A 3 -1.70 -20.63 -22.00
C ALA A 3 -2.79 -19.53 -21.98
N CYS A 4 -3.77 -19.59 -22.90
CA CYS A 4 -4.90 -18.66 -22.93
C CYS A 4 -5.69 -18.70 -21.63
N SER A 5 -6.05 -19.90 -21.14
CA SER A 5 -6.80 -20.04 -19.88
C SER A 5 -6.05 -19.49 -18.65
N SER A 6 -4.71 -19.57 -18.64
CA SER A 6 -3.90 -18.98 -17.57
C SER A 6 -3.84 -17.45 -17.66
N LEU A 7 -3.74 -16.89 -18.87
CA LEU A 7 -3.80 -15.43 -19.07
C LEU A 7 -5.21 -14.88 -18.80
N ASP A 8 -6.26 -15.63 -19.14
CA ASP A 8 -7.65 -15.29 -18.82
C ASP A 8 -7.87 -15.26 -17.31
N SER A 9 -7.38 -16.27 -16.59
CA SER A 9 -7.43 -16.31 -15.12
C SER A 9 -6.70 -15.11 -14.50
N TRP A 10 -5.51 -14.77 -15.01
CA TRP A 10 -4.77 -13.56 -14.60
C TRP A 10 -5.58 -12.28 -14.84
N ARG A 11 -6.13 -12.08 -16.04
CA ARG A 11 -6.95 -10.90 -16.38
C ARG A 11 -8.19 -10.79 -15.50
N GLN A 12 -8.83 -11.91 -15.16
CA GLN A 12 -9.95 -11.94 -14.22
C GLN A 12 -9.52 -11.59 -12.79
N HIS A 13 -8.36 -12.07 -12.34
CA HIS A 13 -7.85 -11.84 -10.99
C HIS A 13 -7.27 -10.43 -10.78
N ILE A 14 -6.64 -9.84 -11.80
CA ILE A 14 -6.12 -8.46 -11.75
C ILE A 14 -7.21 -7.44 -12.10
N GLY A 15 -8.05 -7.73 -13.10
CA GLY A 15 -9.13 -6.87 -13.54
C GLY A 15 -10.28 -6.77 -12.52
N SER A 16 -10.43 -7.76 -11.64
CA SER A 16 -11.26 -7.60 -10.44
C SER A 16 -10.53 -6.70 -9.46
N LYS A 17 -10.78 -5.38 -9.56
CA LYS A 17 -10.39 -4.42 -8.52
C LYS A 17 -10.72 -5.04 -7.16
N ASN A 18 -9.73 -5.28 -6.32
CA ASN A 18 -9.97 -5.79 -4.98
C ASN A 18 -10.85 -4.75 -4.25
N PRO A 19 -12.12 -5.04 -3.96
CA PRO A 19 -13.03 -4.05 -3.40
C PRO A 19 -12.57 -3.58 -2.02
N ARG A 20 -11.73 -4.37 -1.34
CA ARG A 20 -11.11 -4.00 -0.05
C ARG A 20 -10.11 -2.86 -0.19
N LEU A 21 -9.44 -2.74 -1.35
CA LEU A 21 -8.47 -1.68 -1.65
C LEU A 21 -9.18 -0.42 -2.17
N GLY A 22 -10.26 -0.57 -2.92
CA GLY A 22 -11.07 0.55 -3.40
C GLY A 22 -11.76 1.34 -2.28
N ASN A 23 -12.08 0.69 -1.15
CA ASN A 23 -12.77 1.33 -0.02
C ASN A 23 -11.84 1.87 1.07
N CYS A 24 -10.51 1.77 0.92
CA CYS A 24 -9.56 2.19 1.96
C CYS A 24 -9.76 3.64 2.40
N LYS A 25 -9.96 4.58 1.45
CA LYS A 25 -10.19 6.00 1.75
C LYS A 25 -11.42 6.21 2.64
N SER A 26 -12.57 5.63 2.28
CA SER A 26 -13.79 5.71 3.08
C SER A 26 -13.66 5.11 4.49
N ILE A 27 -12.87 4.05 4.64
CA ILE A 27 -12.61 3.43 5.94
C ILE A 27 -11.72 4.35 6.79
N LEU A 28 -10.69 4.94 6.18
CA LEU A 28 -9.83 5.92 6.83
C LEU A 28 -10.61 7.15 7.28
N ASP A 29 -11.44 7.72 6.41
CA ASP A 29 -12.28 8.88 6.72
C ASP A 29 -13.19 8.59 7.93
N SER A 30 -13.87 7.43 7.92
CA SER A 30 -14.71 7.01 9.05
C SER A 30 -13.92 6.82 10.36
N LEU A 31 -12.67 6.34 10.27
CA LEU A 31 -11.81 6.21 11.44
C LEU A 31 -11.38 7.58 11.97
N VAL A 32 -11.05 8.53 11.09
CA VAL A 32 -10.74 9.92 11.44
C VAL A 32 -11.93 10.58 12.11
N ASP A 33 -13.14 10.43 11.56
CA ASP A 33 -14.37 10.96 12.16
C ASP A 33 -14.62 10.39 13.56
N SER A 34 -14.19 9.14 13.80
CA SER A 34 -14.28 8.50 15.12
C SER A 34 -13.25 9.02 16.13
N LEU A 35 -12.25 9.82 15.73
CA LEU A 35 -11.24 10.42 16.59
C LEU A 35 -11.83 11.58 17.42
N THR A 36 -12.84 11.28 18.22
CA THR A 36 -13.39 12.26 19.16
C THR A 36 -12.39 12.50 20.29
N LEU A 37 -12.12 13.78 20.60
CA LEU A 37 -11.38 14.13 21.80
C LEU A 37 -12.13 13.61 23.03
N PRO A 38 -11.49 12.82 23.90
CA PRO A 38 -12.22 12.18 24.98
C PRO A 38 -12.75 13.21 25.99
N LYS A 39 -14.03 13.12 26.33
CA LYS A 39 -14.65 13.91 27.41
C LYS A 39 -13.87 13.66 28.70
N VAL A 40 -13.25 14.73 29.20
CA VAL A 40 -12.28 14.67 30.28
C VAL A 40 -12.98 14.27 31.58
N LYS A 41 -12.54 13.17 32.20
CA LYS A 41 -12.99 12.79 33.55
C LYS A 41 -12.46 13.80 34.58
N ASN A 42 -13.23 14.06 35.64
CA ASN A 42 -12.87 15.02 36.69
C ASN A 42 -11.62 14.62 37.50
N SER A 43 -11.12 13.39 37.35
CA SER A 43 -9.92 12.87 38.03
C SER A 43 -8.66 13.01 37.18
N ALA A 44 -7.56 13.47 37.78
CA ALA A 44 -6.26 13.60 37.14
C ALA A 44 -5.77 12.31 36.45
N LYS A 45 -5.89 11.15 37.11
CA LYS A 45 -5.55 9.83 36.53
C LYS A 45 -6.45 9.50 35.32
N GLY A 46 -7.73 9.85 35.41
CA GLY A 46 -8.68 9.71 34.30
C GLY A 46 -8.29 10.56 33.09
N LYS A 47 -7.82 11.79 33.29
CA LYS A 47 -7.37 12.67 32.19
C LYS A 47 -6.17 12.07 31.45
N VAL A 48 -5.18 11.55 32.19
CA VAL A 48 -3.99 10.92 31.61
C VAL A 48 -4.37 9.69 30.80
N LEU A 49 -5.18 8.79 31.36
CA LEU A 49 -5.64 7.59 30.67
C LEU A 49 -6.39 7.90 29.37
N MET A 50 -7.31 8.87 29.40
CA MET A 50 -8.07 9.25 28.21
C MET A 50 -7.16 9.82 27.11
N ARG A 51 -6.17 10.65 27.46
CA ARG A 51 -5.18 11.17 26.50
C ARG A 51 -4.29 10.08 25.91
N ALA A 52 -3.93 9.07 26.69
CA ALA A 52 -3.18 7.92 26.21
C ALA A 52 -4.02 7.08 25.23
N MET A 53 -5.27 6.78 25.55
CA MET A 53 -6.20 6.08 24.65
C MET A 53 -6.42 6.84 23.34
N TYR A 54 -6.57 8.17 23.41
CA TYR A 54 -6.64 9.00 22.21
C TYR A 54 -5.38 8.86 21.34
N GLY A 55 -4.19 8.85 21.95
CA GLY A 55 -2.93 8.62 21.24
C GLY A 55 -2.86 7.25 20.55
N VAL A 56 -3.32 6.19 21.21
CA VAL A 56 -3.41 4.86 20.59
C VAL A 56 -4.34 4.87 19.37
N LYS A 57 -5.47 5.59 19.44
CA LYS A 57 -6.39 5.72 18.29
C LYS A 57 -5.72 6.48 17.14
N VAL A 58 -5.12 7.64 17.42
CA VAL A 58 -4.41 8.46 16.42
C VAL A 58 -3.31 7.64 15.74
N GLN A 59 -2.47 6.95 16.52
CA GLN A 59 -1.39 6.12 15.98
C GLN A 59 -1.92 4.96 15.13
N THR A 60 -3.03 4.32 15.54
CA THR A 60 -3.67 3.27 14.75
C THR A 60 -4.14 3.80 13.40
N VAL A 61 -4.84 4.94 13.37
CA VAL A 61 -5.32 5.54 12.12
C VAL A 61 -4.16 5.93 11.21
N PHE A 62 -3.09 6.49 11.77
CA PHE A 62 -1.87 6.81 11.04
C PHE A 62 -1.20 5.57 10.41
N VAL A 63 -1.03 4.50 11.17
CA VAL A 63 -0.45 3.26 10.63
C VAL A 63 -1.34 2.68 9.52
N CYS A 64 -2.66 2.72 9.68
CA CYS A 64 -3.60 2.30 8.64
C CYS A 64 -3.48 3.16 7.37
N SER A 65 -3.27 4.47 7.49
CA SER A 65 -3.12 5.37 6.33
C SER A 65 -1.84 5.09 5.55
N VAL A 66 -0.73 4.80 6.25
CA VAL A 66 0.53 4.37 5.66
C VAL A 66 0.34 3.10 4.84
N PHE A 67 -0.30 2.07 5.40
CA PHE A 67 -0.57 0.82 4.68
C PHE A 67 -1.54 1.03 3.50
N ALA A 68 -2.61 1.79 3.70
CA ALA A 68 -3.55 2.11 2.62
C ALA A 68 -2.83 2.78 1.45
N SER A 69 -1.99 3.78 1.72
CA SER A 69 -1.20 4.47 0.70
C SER A 69 -0.27 3.49 -0.02
N ALA A 70 0.49 2.71 0.74
CA ALA A 70 1.40 1.70 0.21
C ALA A 70 0.70 0.69 -0.70
N PHE A 71 -0.45 0.14 -0.29
CA PHE A 71 -1.13 -0.91 -1.05
C PHE A 71 -1.99 -0.38 -2.20
N SER A 72 -2.49 0.86 -2.12
CA SER A 72 -3.23 1.52 -3.21
C SER A 72 -2.34 2.18 -4.24
N VAL A 73 -1.03 2.30 -3.97
CA VAL A 73 -0.09 3.13 -4.74
C VAL A 73 -0.57 4.59 -4.82
N ASP A 74 -1.27 5.06 -3.81
CA ASP A 74 -1.86 6.39 -3.81
C ASP A 74 -1.51 7.12 -2.52
N SER A 75 -0.62 8.11 -2.66
CA SER A 75 -0.21 8.97 -1.55
C SER A 75 -1.34 9.86 -1.02
N GLU A 76 -2.47 9.98 -1.73
CA GLU A 76 -3.65 10.70 -1.21
C GLU A 76 -4.30 9.99 -0.02
N ASN A 77 -4.06 8.69 0.17
CA ASN A 77 -4.51 7.97 1.36
C ASN A 77 -3.64 8.25 2.59
N LEU A 78 -2.57 9.04 2.44
CA LEU A 78 -1.64 9.35 3.51
C LEU A 78 -2.16 10.55 4.31
N LEU A 79 -2.66 10.26 5.50
CA LEU A 79 -3.30 11.26 6.34
C LEU A 79 -2.28 12.12 7.08
N ASP A 80 -2.59 13.41 7.18
CA ASP A 80 -1.99 14.35 8.11
C ASP A 80 -2.98 14.60 9.25
N LEU A 81 -2.83 13.84 10.34
CA LEU A 81 -3.69 13.96 11.51
C LEU A 81 -3.21 15.13 12.38
N ASP A 82 -4.13 16.04 12.72
CA ASP A 82 -3.85 17.13 13.66
C ASP A 82 -4.16 16.68 15.10
N VAL A 83 -3.17 16.86 15.97
CA VAL A 83 -3.28 16.51 17.40
C VAL A 83 -3.17 17.80 18.20
N PRO A 84 -4.15 18.11 19.08
CA PRO A 84 -4.09 19.34 19.86
C PRO A 84 -2.81 19.46 20.68
N SER A 85 -2.14 20.61 20.56
CA SER A 85 -0.88 20.93 21.27
C SER A 85 -0.98 20.87 22.80
N THR A 86 -2.20 20.86 23.35
CA THR A 86 -2.47 20.65 24.78
C THR A 86 -2.13 19.23 25.29
N ILE A 87 -1.90 18.29 24.37
CA ILE A 87 -1.53 16.90 24.68
C ILE A 87 0.00 16.79 24.69
N SER A 88 0.55 16.23 25.77
CA SER A 88 2.00 16.23 26.03
C SER A 88 2.84 15.49 24.98
N TRP A 89 2.26 14.54 24.24
CA TRP A 89 2.94 13.78 23.19
C TRP A 89 2.69 14.34 21.77
N ALA A 90 1.90 15.41 21.62
CA ALA A 90 1.51 15.95 20.31
C ALA A 90 2.71 16.33 19.44
N GLN A 91 3.73 16.97 20.02
CA GLN A 91 4.94 17.35 19.28
C GLN A 91 5.70 16.13 18.75
N ALA A 92 5.97 15.16 19.61
CA ALA A 92 6.67 13.93 19.21
C ALA A 92 5.91 13.17 18.10
N TYR A 93 4.58 13.18 18.15
CA TYR A 93 3.76 12.62 17.08
C TYR A 93 3.85 13.44 15.79
N SER A 94 3.78 14.77 15.86
CA SER A 94 3.93 15.64 14.70
C SER A 94 5.28 15.45 13.99
N ASP A 95 6.36 15.30 14.76
CA ASP A 95 7.69 15.06 14.22
C ASP A 95 7.78 13.70 13.52
N LEU A 96 7.20 12.65 14.13
CA LEU A 96 7.11 11.32 13.55
C LEU A 96 6.30 11.32 12.25
N GLN A 97 5.09 11.91 12.27
CA GLN A 97 4.21 11.99 11.12
C GLN A 97 4.89 12.75 9.98
N THR A 98 5.52 13.89 10.26
CA THR A 98 6.22 14.69 9.23
C THR A 98 7.36 13.90 8.60
N THR A 99 8.15 13.20 9.41
CA THR A 99 9.29 12.40 8.93
C THR A 99 8.81 11.26 8.05
N VAL A 100 7.89 10.44 8.57
CA VAL A 100 7.38 9.24 7.86
C VAL A 100 6.59 9.65 6.62
N ASN A 101 5.70 10.65 6.72
CA ASN A 101 4.94 11.11 5.55
C ASN A 101 5.85 11.72 4.50
N GLY A 102 6.89 12.45 4.92
CA GLY A 102 7.92 12.98 4.03
C GLY A 102 8.64 11.87 3.26
N GLU A 103 9.14 10.85 3.97
CA GLU A 103 9.81 9.71 3.33
C GLU A 103 8.90 8.94 2.37
N ILE A 104 7.63 8.70 2.76
CA ILE A 104 6.67 8.01 1.93
C ILE A 104 6.36 8.83 0.66
N ARG A 105 6.03 10.11 0.81
CA ARG A 105 5.73 11.01 -0.33
C ARG A 105 6.93 11.14 -1.27
N ASP A 106 8.13 11.16 -0.72
CA ASP A 106 9.37 11.16 -1.50
C ASP A 106 9.56 9.83 -2.28
N VAL A 107 9.32 8.68 -1.65
CA VAL A 107 9.33 7.38 -2.32
C VAL A 107 8.31 7.33 -3.47
N PHE A 108 7.10 7.86 -3.25
CA PHE A 108 6.07 8.01 -4.29
C PHE A 108 6.54 8.91 -5.43
N SER A 109 7.09 10.08 -5.11
CA SER A 109 7.58 11.06 -6.09
C SER A 109 8.72 10.51 -6.95
N ARG A 110 9.58 9.67 -6.36
CA ARG A 110 10.67 8.98 -7.08
C ARG A 110 10.21 7.75 -7.85
N GLY A 111 8.92 7.39 -7.79
CA GLY A 111 8.37 6.19 -8.45
C GLY A 111 8.98 4.88 -7.94
N LYS A 112 9.49 4.87 -6.69
CA LYS A 112 10.23 3.75 -6.10
C LYS A 112 9.33 2.67 -5.49
N PHE A 113 8.01 2.74 -5.67
CA PHE A 113 7.09 1.66 -5.31
C PHE A 113 7.22 0.50 -6.31
N THR A 114 8.37 -0.19 -6.28
CA THR A 114 8.79 -1.15 -7.29
C THR A 114 7.84 -2.34 -7.39
N PHE A 115 7.33 -2.84 -6.26
CA PHE A 115 6.49 -4.04 -6.26
C PHE A 115 5.21 -3.87 -7.09
N LEU A 116 4.50 -2.74 -6.92
CA LEU A 116 3.23 -2.51 -7.63
C LEU A 116 3.45 -1.96 -9.05
N LYS A 117 4.54 -1.21 -9.28
CA LYS A 117 4.97 -0.83 -10.64
C LYS A 117 5.32 -2.07 -11.48
N GLU A 118 6.08 -3.00 -10.92
CA GLU A 118 6.42 -4.28 -11.57
C GLU A 118 5.16 -5.09 -11.88
N LEU A 119 4.15 -5.07 -11.00
CA LEU A 119 2.86 -5.73 -11.25
C LEU A 119 2.09 -5.09 -12.41
N VAL A 120 2.09 -3.76 -12.51
CA VAL A 120 1.51 -3.02 -13.66
C VAL A 120 2.25 -3.36 -14.96
N GLU A 121 3.58 -3.49 -14.91
CA GLU A 121 4.39 -3.88 -16.07
C GLU A 121 4.13 -5.33 -16.49
N VAL A 122 3.91 -6.25 -15.53
CA VAL A 122 3.45 -7.62 -15.81
C VAL A 122 2.07 -7.62 -16.48
N ASP A 123 1.12 -6.82 -15.98
CA ASP A 123 -0.22 -6.72 -16.58
C ASP A 123 -0.16 -6.16 -18.01
N ALA A 124 0.63 -5.11 -18.24
CA ALA A 124 0.87 -4.56 -19.58
C ALA A 124 1.53 -5.60 -20.51
N ALA A 125 2.47 -6.41 -20.00
CA ALA A 125 3.07 -7.50 -20.77
C ALA A 125 2.05 -8.59 -21.12
N VAL A 126 1.18 -8.97 -20.19
CA VAL A 126 0.07 -9.93 -20.41
C VAL A 126 -0.91 -9.41 -21.46
N ASN A 127 -1.32 -8.15 -21.39
CA ASN A 127 -2.24 -7.55 -22.36
C ASN A 127 -1.65 -7.50 -23.79
N ASN A 128 -0.32 -7.38 -23.92
CA ASN A 128 0.36 -7.48 -25.21
C ASN A 128 0.49 -8.93 -25.71
N LEU A 129 0.70 -9.89 -24.80
CA LEU A 129 0.93 -11.29 -25.16
C LEU A 129 -0.38 -12.03 -25.49
N TYR A 130 -1.48 -11.63 -24.87
CA TYR A 130 -2.80 -12.25 -25.02
C TYR A 130 -3.31 -12.34 -26.48
N PRO A 131 -3.39 -11.23 -27.25
CA PRO A 131 -3.86 -11.29 -28.64
C PRO A 131 -2.93 -12.13 -29.53
N MET A 132 -1.61 -12.09 -29.30
CA MET A 132 -0.63 -12.89 -30.06
C MET A 132 -0.80 -14.40 -29.87
N VAL A 133 -1.28 -14.82 -28.69
CA VAL A 133 -1.56 -16.24 -28.39
C VAL A 133 -2.96 -16.65 -28.86
N GLN A 134 -3.92 -15.71 -28.93
CA GLN A 134 -5.30 -15.96 -29.32
C GLN A 134 -5.49 -16.06 -30.85
N ASP A 135 -4.92 -15.14 -31.61
CA ASP A 135 -5.12 -15.05 -33.07
C ASP A 135 -4.26 -16.06 -33.86
N GLY A 136 -3.30 -16.69 -33.19
CA GLY A 136 -2.30 -17.55 -33.81
C GLY A 136 -1.19 -16.74 -34.46
N MET A 137 0.07 -17.08 -34.15
CA MET A 137 1.22 -16.31 -34.63
C MET A 137 1.44 -16.45 -36.14
N ARG A 138 1.56 -15.31 -36.83
CA ARG A 138 2.16 -15.27 -38.17
C ARG A 138 3.69 -15.32 -38.06
N PRO A 139 4.41 -15.92 -39.03
CA PRO A 139 5.87 -16.05 -38.98
C PRO A 139 6.62 -14.72 -38.78
N THR A 140 6.06 -13.62 -39.30
CA THR A 140 6.62 -12.27 -39.21
C THR A 140 6.52 -11.64 -37.81
N GLU A 141 5.69 -12.20 -36.92
CA GLU A 141 5.42 -11.67 -35.57
C GLU A 141 6.18 -12.43 -34.48
N MET A 142 6.95 -13.47 -34.85
CA MET A 142 7.64 -14.36 -33.93
C MET A 142 8.70 -13.64 -33.07
N GLU A 143 9.45 -12.70 -33.65
CA GLU A 143 10.42 -11.90 -32.90
C GLU A 143 9.76 -10.97 -31.87
N ALA A 144 8.62 -10.36 -32.24
CA ALA A 144 7.84 -9.52 -31.33
C ALA A 144 7.25 -10.34 -30.17
N PHE A 145 6.78 -11.56 -30.46
CA PHE A 145 6.31 -12.50 -29.45
C PHE A 145 7.42 -12.93 -28.49
N ILE A 146 8.59 -13.32 -29.02
CA ILE A 146 9.75 -13.71 -28.20
C ILE A 146 10.18 -12.57 -27.27
N SER A 147 10.29 -11.35 -27.81
CA SER A 147 10.61 -10.14 -27.03
C SER A 147 9.59 -9.89 -25.91
N SER A 148 8.29 -9.98 -26.21
CA SER A 148 7.22 -9.78 -25.24
C SER A 148 7.21 -10.88 -24.16
N PHE A 149 7.47 -12.14 -24.54
CA PHE A 149 7.58 -13.27 -23.61
C PHE A 149 8.78 -13.13 -22.66
N PHE A 150 9.95 -12.75 -23.17
CA PHE A 150 11.12 -12.49 -22.32
C PHE A 150 10.90 -11.32 -21.38
N ARG A 151 10.21 -10.27 -21.83
CA ARG A 151 9.80 -9.13 -21.00
C ARG A 151 8.86 -9.59 -19.88
N PHE A 152 7.80 -10.33 -20.19
CA PHE A 152 6.90 -10.91 -19.19
C PHE A 152 7.64 -11.74 -18.14
N GLY A 153 8.55 -12.63 -18.56
CA GLY A 153 9.34 -13.45 -17.65
C GLY A 153 10.30 -12.64 -16.77
N ARG A 154 10.85 -11.54 -17.29
CA ARG A 154 11.71 -10.61 -16.52
C ARG A 154 10.90 -9.88 -15.46
N GLU A 155 9.77 -9.28 -15.83
CA GLU A 155 8.96 -8.50 -14.90
C GLU A 155 8.35 -9.38 -13.81
N SER A 156 7.84 -10.57 -14.18
CA SER A 156 7.32 -11.53 -13.20
C SER A 156 8.34 -11.92 -12.13
N ARG A 157 9.61 -12.12 -12.52
CA ARG A 157 10.69 -12.44 -11.56
C ARG A 157 10.99 -11.28 -10.62
N LYS A 158 10.99 -10.04 -11.13
CA LYS A 158 11.17 -8.85 -10.30
C LYS A 158 10.03 -8.73 -9.29
N THR A 159 8.78 -8.85 -9.74
CA THR A 159 7.60 -8.78 -8.87
C THR A 159 7.67 -9.79 -7.73
N ILE A 160 8.03 -11.04 -8.02
CA ILE A 160 8.19 -12.09 -6.99
C ILE A 160 9.29 -11.73 -5.98
N SER A 161 10.39 -11.16 -6.44
CA SER A 161 11.49 -10.73 -5.56
C SER A 161 11.10 -9.52 -4.70
N SER A 162 10.42 -8.53 -5.28
CA SER A 162 9.97 -7.34 -4.56
C SER A 162 8.87 -7.66 -3.55
N ALA A 163 7.94 -8.56 -3.89
CA ALA A 163 6.92 -9.08 -2.97
C ALA A 163 7.58 -9.72 -1.73
N ARG A 164 8.61 -10.53 -1.95
CA ARG A 164 9.33 -11.23 -0.88
C ARG A 164 10.05 -10.23 0.05
N CYS A 165 10.73 -9.24 -0.52
CA CYS A 165 11.38 -8.17 0.25
C CYS A 165 10.35 -7.34 1.02
N SER A 166 9.21 -7.00 0.42
CA SER A 166 8.15 -6.26 1.10
C SER A 166 7.53 -7.06 2.25
N CYS A 167 7.26 -8.36 2.06
CA CYS A 167 6.76 -9.24 3.12
C CYS A 167 7.76 -9.39 4.29
N GLN A 168 9.07 -9.44 3.99
CA GLN A 168 10.11 -9.46 5.01
C GLN A 168 10.26 -8.10 5.72
N GLY A 169 10.18 -6.99 4.98
CA GLY A 169 10.21 -5.64 5.54
C GLY A 169 9.02 -5.35 6.46
N SER A 170 7.80 -5.69 6.03
CA SER A 170 6.61 -5.57 6.88
C SER A 170 6.72 -6.45 8.13
N ARG A 171 7.20 -7.70 7.99
CA ARG A 171 7.46 -8.58 9.14
C ARG A 171 8.49 -7.97 10.10
N TRP A 172 9.56 -7.37 9.58
CA TRP A 172 10.60 -6.73 10.37
C TRP A 172 10.07 -5.49 11.11
N LEU A 173 9.29 -4.63 10.44
CA LEU A 173 8.63 -3.48 11.05
C LEU A 173 7.69 -3.93 12.18
N PHE A 174 6.81 -4.91 11.92
CA PHE A 174 5.93 -5.44 12.96
C PHE A 174 6.68 -6.07 14.15
N GLN A 175 7.84 -6.71 13.93
CA GLN A 175 8.63 -7.30 15.01
C GLN A 175 9.45 -6.27 15.81
N ASN A 176 9.81 -5.13 15.23
CA ASN A 176 10.66 -4.13 15.89
C ASN A 176 9.89 -2.89 16.38
N SER A 177 8.72 -2.57 15.82
CA SER A 177 7.83 -1.51 16.33
C SER A 177 7.26 -1.82 17.72
N PHE A 178 7.28 -3.09 18.16
CA PHE A 178 6.87 -3.50 19.51
C PHE A 178 8.03 -3.65 20.51
N LYS A 179 9.27 -3.35 20.12
CA LYS A 179 10.44 -3.42 21.02
C LYS A 179 10.71 -2.12 21.80
N TRP A 180 9.93 -1.07 21.57
CA TRP A 180 10.05 0.24 22.23
C TRP A 180 8.82 0.64 23.06
N ALA A 181 8.02 -0.34 23.49
CA ALA A 181 6.91 -0.16 24.44
C ALA A 181 7.21 -0.87 25.77
#